data_AF-A0AAV4TYD2-F1
#
_entry.id   AF-A0AAV4TYD2-F1
#
_cell.length_a   1.000
_cell.length_b   1.000
_cell.length_c   1.000
_cell.angle_alpha   90.00
_cell.angle_beta   90.00
_cell.angle_gamma   90.00
#
_symmetry.space_group_name_H-M   'P 1'
#
loop_
_entity.id
_entity.type
_entity.pdbx_description
1 polymer ?
#
loop_
_entity_poly.entity_id
_entity_poly.type
_entity_poly.pdbx_seq_one_letter_code
_entity_poly.pdbx_strand_id
1 'polypeptide(L)'
;MASNNNPERKGFTITWIIENFKYSKYSNGAGLESPTFVVDTMEETKWNLFFYPMFYAGHIEDAFIGLRRMSDCKGPPIIKIDCGCALFTDGCVSNNAM
;
A
#
# COMPACT_ATOMS: atom_id res chain seq x y z
N MET A 1 6.35 -42.47 -1.95
CA MET A 1 7.07 -41.21 -1.65
C MET A 1 6.66 -40.20 -2.70
N ALA A 2 5.90 -39.16 -2.32
CA ALA A 2 5.60 -38.01 -3.18
C ALA A 2 6.15 -36.79 -2.45
N SER A 3 7.15 -36.13 -3.04
CA SER A 3 7.70 -34.88 -2.51
C SER A 3 6.71 -33.78 -2.82
N ASN A 4 6.05 -33.23 -1.79
CA ASN A 4 5.24 -32.03 -1.90
C ASN A 4 6.17 -30.84 -2.13
N ASN A 5 6.67 -30.69 -3.35
CA ASN A 5 7.43 -29.51 -3.77
C ASN A 5 6.43 -28.39 -4.06
N ASN A 6 5.86 -27.79 -3.01
CA ASN A 6 5.28 -26.47 -3.16
C ASN A 6 6.45 -25.48 -3.02
N PRO A 7 6.89 -24.79 -4.09
CA PRO A 7 7.95 -23.80 -3.95
C PRO A 7 7.49 -22.77 -2.91
N GLU A 8 8.29 -22.55 -1.87
CA GLU A 8 7.98 -21.58 -0.83
C GLU A 8 7.61 -20.25 -1.49
N ARG A 9 6.35 -19.84 -1.28
CA ARG A 9 5.84 -18.60 -1.83
C ARG A 9 6.59 -17.43 -1.19
N LYS A 10 7.53 -16.84 -1.91
CA LYS A 10 8.24 -15.66 -1.46
C LYS A 10 7.26 -14.49 -1.37
N GLY A 11 7.17 -13.89 -0.19
CA GLY A 11 6.31 -12.75 0.10
C GLY A 11 7.03 -11.79 1.03
N PHE A 12 6.53 -10.56 1.08
CA PHE A 12 7.06 -9.52 1.96
C PHE A 12 5.91 -8.62 2.41
N THR A 13 6.16 -7.86 3.47
CA THR A 13 5.19 -6.89 4.01
C THR A 13 5.87 -5.55 4.12
N ILE A 14 5.17 -4.50 3.71
CA ILE A 14 5.62 -3.11 3.83
C ILE A 14 4.66 -2.39 4.73
N THR A 15 5.22 -1.74 5.74
CA THR A 15 4.48 -0.86 6.64
C THR A 15 4.92 0.57 6.37
N TRP A 16 3.96 1.44 6.10
CA TRP A 16 4.19 2.86 5.95
C TRP A 16 3.39 3.61 7.02
N ILE A 17 4.10 4.34 7.87
CA ILE A 17 3.53 5.11 8.96
C ILE A 17 3.41 6.56 8.50
N ILE A 18 2.21 7.12 8.61
CA ILE A 18 1.94 8.52 8.31
C ILE A 18 1.79 9.27 9.63
N GLU A 19 2.83 10.00 10.03
CA GLU A 19 2.80 10.82 11.23
C GLU A 19 2.06 12.14 11.00
N ASN A 20 1.50 12.70 12.07
CA ASN A 20 0.82 14.01 12.05
C ASN A 20 -0.30 14.12 10.99
N PHE A 21 -0.94 12.99 10.64
CA PHE A 21 -1.96 12.94 9.60
C PHE A 21 -3.06 13.99 9.76
N LYS A 22 -3.52 14.23 11.00
CA LYS A 22 -4.53 15.24 11.35
C LYS A 22 -4.08 16.70 11.15
N TYR A 23 -2.77 16.96 11.23
CA TYR A 23 -2.18 18.30 11.08
C TYR A 23 -1.72 18.58 9.66
N SER A 24 -1.64 17.55 8.84
CA SER A 24 -1.26 17.74 7.46
C SER A 24 -2.40 18.41 6.71
N LYS A 25 -2.06 19.53 6.07
CA LYS A 25 -2.91 20.24 5.10
C LYS A 25 -2.93 19.47 3.79
N TYR A 26 -3.34 18.19 3.79
CA TYR A 26 -3.69 17.48 2.57
C TYR A 26 -5.01 18.08 2.07
N SER A 27 -4.90 19.27 1.48
CA SER A 27 -5.99 20.03 0.89
C SER A 27 -6.71 19.14 -0.10
N ASN A 28 -8.01 18.91 0.13
CA ASN A 28 -8.99 18.30 -0.76
C ASN A 28 -8.39 17.60 -1.99
N GLY A 29 -8.01 16.34 -1.81
CA GLY A 29 -7.65 15.49 -2.93
C GLY A 29 -6.18 15.50 -3.35
N ALA A 30 -5.26 15.95 -2.50
CA ALA A 30 -3.85 15.62 -2.66
C ALA A 30 -3.56 14.25 -2.05
N GLY A 31 -3.20 13.27 -2.89
CA GLY A 31 -2.75 11.96 -2.43
C GLY A 31 -1.40 12.04 -1.73
N LEU A 32 -1.23 11.18 -0.73
CA LEU A 32 0.00 10.90 -0.03
C LEU A 32 0.77 9.80 -0.75
N GLU A 33 2.09 9.91 -0.77
CA GLU A 33 2.98 8.93 -1.38
C GLU A 33 4.03 8.47 -0.37
N SER A 34 4.22 7.15 -0.26
CA SER A 34 5.31 6.59 0.53
C SER A 34 6.66 6.83 -0.17
N PRO A 35 7.77 6.70 0.56
CA PRO A 35 9.07 6.51 -0.07
C PRO A 35 9.02 5.35 -1.07
N THR A 36 9.75 5.52 -2.18
CA THR A 36 9.93 4.46 -3.17
C THR A 36 10.79 3.35 -2.57
N PHE A 37 10.38 2.10 -2.80
CA PHE A 37 11.12 0.92 -2.40
C PHE A 37 11.33 -0.01 -3.60
N VAL A 38 12.34 -0.85 -3.49
CA VAL A 38 12.65 -1.92 -4.44
C VAL A 38 12.57 -3.23 -3.69
N VAL A 39 11.94 -4.23 -4.31
CA VAL A 39 11.89 -5.58 -3.75
C VAL A 39 12.40 -6.57 -4.78
N ASP A 40 13.40 -7.35 -4.40
CA ASP A 40 14.05 -8.32 -5.28
C ASP A 40 13.05 -9.35 -5.81
N THR A 41 12.06 -9.74 -4.99
CA THR A 41 10.99 -10.67 -5.38
C THR A 41 10.03 -10.09 -6.41
N MET A 42 10.05 -8.78 -6.66
CA MET A 42 9.28 -8.09 -7.69
C MET A 42 10.17 -7.68 -8.87
N GLU A 43 11.13 -8.53 -9.23
CA GLU A 43 12.00 -8.32 -10.40
C GLU A 43 12.77 -6.99 -10.35
N GLU A 44 13.24 -6.62 -9.15
CA GLU A 44 13.97 -5.37 -8.89
C GLU A 44 13.23 -4.10 -9.38
N THR A 45 11.90 -4.18 -9.49
CA THR A 45 11.10 -3.01 -9.86
C THR A 45 10.86 -2.08 -8.69
N LYS A 46 10.68 -0.80 -9.02
CA LYS A 46 10.46 0.29 -8.07
C LYS A 46 8.97 0.50 -7.86
N TRP A 47 8.58 0.65 -6.61
CA TRP A 47 7.18 0.83 -6.21
C TRP A 47 7.06 1.86 -5.10
N ASN A 48 5.88 2.44 -4.96
CA ASN A 48 5.48 3.14 -3.76
C ASN A 48 4.03 2.82 -3.39
N LEU A 49 3.69 3.02 -2.12
CA LEU A 49 2.31 3.06 -1.68
C LEU A 49 1.80 4.48 -1.91
N PHE A 50 0.53 4.59 -2.31
CA PHE A 50 -0.14 5.87 -2.34
C PHE A 50 -1.46 5.76 -1.59
N PHE A 51 -1.78 6.83 -0.87
CA PHE A 51 -2.95 6.93 -0.01
C PHE A 51 -3.71 8.20 -0.35
N TYR A 52 -4.97 8.07 -0.74
CA TYR A 52 -5.81 9.19 -1.12
C TYR A 52 -7.00 9.27 -0.16
N PRO A 53 -6.95 10.17 0.83
CA PRO A 53 -8.10 10.43 1.69
C PRO A 53 -9.12 11.31 0.97
N MET A 54 -10.37 10.87 0.97
CA MET A 54 -11.50 11.65 0.50
C MET A 54 -12.17 12.32 1.69
N PHE A 55 -12.11 13.65 1.73
CA PHE A 55 -12.68 14.44 2.81
C PHE A 55 -14.02 15.06 2.42
N TYR A 56 -15.02 14.94 3.30
CA TYR A 56 -16.27 15.68 3.23
C TYR A 56 -16.52 16.36 4.58
N ALA A 57 -16.84 17.64 4.55
CA ALA A 57 -17.10 18.45 5.76
C ALA A 57 -16.02 18.36 6.87
N GLY A 58 -14.75 18.12 6.51
CA GLY A 58 -13.64 18.03 7.47
C GLY A 58 -13.42 16.63 8.07
N HIS A 59 -14.13 15.62 7.60
CA HIS A 59 -13.95 14.21 8.00
C HIS A 59 -13.58 13.35 6.79
N ILE A 60 -12.86 12.25 7.02
CA ILE A 60 -12.61 11.24 5.98
C ILE A 60 -13.88 10.42 5.84
N GLU A 61 -14.51 10.45 4.67
CA GLU A 61 -15.62 9.55 4.35
C GLU A 61 -15.13 8.24 3.73
N ASP A 62 -14.13 8.34 2.87
CA ASP A 62 -13.53 7.20 2.18
C ASP A 62 -12.04 7.42 2.01
N ALA A 63 -11.29 6.34 1.82
CA ALA A 63 -9.87 6.39 1.54
C ALA A 63 -9.46 5.30 0.56
N PHE A 64 -8.71 5.70 -0.46
CA PHE A 64 -8.11 4.76 -1.40
C PHE A 64 -6.66 4.52 -1.01
N ILE A 65 -6.27 3.26 -0.90
CA ILE A 65 -4.88 2.84 -0.76
C ILE A 65 -4.53 1.90 -1.90
N GLY A 66 -3.36 2.12 -2.50
CA GLY A 66 -2.89 1.27 -3.58
C GLY A 66 -1.39 1.15 -3.61
N LEU A 67 -0.95 0.11 -4.31
CA LEU A 67 0.44 -0.11 -4.66
C LEU A 67 0.67 0.37 -6.10
N ARG A 68 1.61 1.28 -6.30
CA ARG A 68 1.90 1.89 -7.59
C ARG A 68 3.30 1.53 -8.03
N ARG A 69 3.42 1.06 -9.27
CA ARG A 69 4.71 0.80 -9.92
C ARG A 69 5.26 2.10 -10.50
N MET A 70 6.54 2.38 -10.24
CA MET A 70 7.21 3.55 -10.81
C MET A 70 7.61 3.28 -12.27
N SER A 71 7.50 4.31 -13.11
CA SER A 71 7.79 4.22 -14.55
C SER A 71 9.28 4.10 -14.88
N ASP A 72 10.16 4.46 -13.95
CA ASP A 72 11.62 4.48 -14.10
C ASP A 72 12.31 3.17 -13.66
N CYS A 73 11.63 2.04 -13.80
CA CYS A 73 12.14 0.72 -13.43
C CYS A 73 12.62 -0.09 -14.65
N LYS A 74 13.61 -0.97 -14.43
CA LYS A 74 14.22 -1.81 -15.49
C LYS A 74 13.52 -3.17 -15.70
N GLY A 75 12.51 -3.50 -14.89
CA GLY A 75 11.81 -4.78 -14.97
C GLY A 75 10.82 -4.86 -16.14
N PRO A 76 10.20 -6.03 -16.37
CA PRO A 76 9.36 -6.30 -17.54
C PRO A 76 8.11 -5.40 -17.59
N PRO A 77 7.49 -5.19 -18.75
CA PRO A 77 6.33 -4.30 -18.87
C PRO A 77 5.11 -4.74 -18.04
N ILE A 78 4.98 -6.04 -17.73
CA ILE A 78 3.87 -6.61 -16.97
C ILE A 78 4.44 -7.52 -15.88
N ILE A 79 3.99 -7.33 -14.64
CA ILE A 79 4.32 -8.20 -13.50
C ILE A 79 3.01 -8.61 -12.84
N LYS A 80 2.87 -9.90 -12.54
CA LYS A 80 1.73 -10.43 -11.78
C LYS A 80 2.11 -10.53 -10.31
N ILE A 81 1.35 -9.83 -9.46
CA ILE A 81 1.52 -9.83 -8.02
C ILE A 81 0.19 -10.17 -7.37
N ASP A 82 0.23 -10.98 -6.32
CA ASP A 82 -0.91 -11.21 -5.44
C ASP A 82 -0.65 -10.43 -4.15
N CYS A 83 -1.52 -9.46 -3.86
CA CYS A 83 -1.30 -8.45 -2.84
C CYS A 83 -2.59 -8.15 -2.07
N GLY A 84 -2.42 -7.76 -0.81
CA GLY A 84 -3.48 -7.27 0.06
C GLY A 84 -3.01 -6.01 0.78
N CYS A 85 -3.95 -5.12 1.11
CA CYS A 85 -3.69 -3.90 1.86
C CYS A 85 -4.51 -3.92 3.16
N ALA A 86 -3.93 -3.41 4.24
CA ALA A 86 -4.62 -3.22 5.51
C ALA A 86 -4.26 -1.84 6.06
N LEU A 87 -5.23 -1.18 6.69
CA LEU A 87 -5.04 0.06 7.42
C LEU A 87 -5.02 -0.24 8.91
N PHE A 88 -3.99 0.23 9.59
CA PHE A 88 -3.87 0.13 11.04
C PHE A 88 -3.99 1.52 11.63
N THR A 89 -4.93 1.71 12.54
CA THR A 89 -5.03 2.90 13.36
C THR A 89 -4.56 2.54 14.77
N ASP A 90 -3.78 3.43 15.39
CA ASP A 90 -3.47 3.31 16.81
C ASP A 90 -4.75 3.56 17.61
N GLY A 91 -5.53 2.49 17.81
CA GLY A 91 -6.54 2.40 18.88
C GLY A 91 -7.91 3.04 18.63
N CYS A 92 -8.46 3.02 17.42
CA CYS A 92 -9.92 3.10 17.25
C CYS A 92 -10.41 1.90 16.44
N VAL A 93 -10.94 0.89 17.13
CA VAL A 93 -11.69 -0.22 16.53
C VAL A 93 -12.84 0.37 15.71
N SER A 94 -12.76 0.32 14.38
CA SER A 94 -13.97 0.44 13.56
C SER A 94 -14.72 -0.87 13.71
N ASN A 95 -15.66 -0.91 14.68
CA ASN A 95 -16.70 -1.91 14.71
C ASN A 95 -17.55 -1.70 13.44
N ASN A 96 -17.21 -2.40 12.37
CA ASN A 96 -18.16 -2.63 11.29
C ASN A 96 -19.16 -3.67 11.79
N ALA A 97 -20.33 -3.21 12.22
CA ALA A 97 -21.51 -4.05 12.37
C ALA A 97 -22.51 -3.73 11.24
N MET A 98 -22.69 -4.76 10.40
CA MET A 98 -23.72 -5.02 9.36
C MET A 98 -23.77 -4.14 8.11
#